data_AF-A0A3R6V0X2-F1
#
_entry.id   AF-A0A3R6V0X2-F1
#
_cell.length_a   1.000
_cell.length_b   1.000
_cell.length_c   1.000
_cell.angle_alpha   90.00
_cell.angle_beta   90.00
_cell.angle_gamma   90.00
#
_symmetry.space_group_name_H-M   'P 1'
#
loop_
_entity.id
_entity.type
_entity.pdbx_description
1 polymer ?
#
loop_
_entity_poly.entity_id
_entity_poly.type
_entity_poly.pdbx_seq_one_letter_code
_entity_poly.pdbx_strand_id
1 'polypeptide(L)'
;MDYNRITLLLDKYWECATTIEEERELRHFFSAETLPPELRPYRAWFMSPEAEILPPLGKEFDLKVLQRISREKKRRHLRLFYSFTTLVSVIIILLLVLLLTSSFMIENNCCV
;
A
#
# COMPACT_ATOMS: atom_id res chain seq x y z
N MET A 1 -38.37 10.92 9.80
CA MET A 1 -37.18 10.14 9.40
C MET A 1 -37.64 8.74 9.05
N ASP A 2 -37.13 8.17 7.97
CA ASP A 2 -37.50 6.82 7.50
C ASP A 2 -36.58 5.77 8.13
N TYR A 3 -37.12 4.96 9.04
CA TYR A 3 -36.35 3.94 9.75
C TYR A 3 -35.84 2.83 8.81
N ASN A 4 -36.58 2.53 7.75
CA ASN A 4 -36.19 1.49 6.78
C ASN A 4 -34.93 1.89 6.00
N ARG A 5 -34.76 3.19 5.74
CA ARG A 5 -33.55 3.73 5.12
C ARG A 5 -32.34 3.55 6.02
N ILE A 6 -32.48 3.84 7.32
CA ILE A 6 -31.38 3.72 8.29
C ILE A 6 -30.97 2.25 8.49
N THR A 7 -31.93 1.33 8.56
CA THR A 7 -31.61 -0.11 8.66
C THR A 7 -30.85 -0.60 7.43
N LEU A 8 -31.29 -0.21 6.22
CA LEU A 8 -30.57 -0.54 4.99
C LEU A 8 -29.14 0.04 4.96
N LEU A 9 -28.98 1.28 5.44
CA LEU A 9 -27.66 1.90 5.55
C LEU A 9 -26.76 1.21 6.56
N LEU A 10 -27.31 0.72 7.67
CA LEU A 10 -26.55 -0.05 8.66
C LEU A 10 -26.06 -1.37 8.05
N ASP A 11 -26.90 -2.11 7.34
CA ASP A 11 -26.49 -3.33 6.65
C ASP A 11 -25.34 -3.05 5.67
N LYS A 12 -25.49 -1.99 4.87
CA LYS A 12 -24.45 -1.53 3.94
C LYS A 12 -23.17 -1.09 4.66
N TYR A 13 -23.28 -0.46 5.82
CA TYR A 13 -22.15 -0.01 6.64
C TYR A 13 -21.36 -1.21 7.17
N TRP A 14 -22.06 -2.27 7.61
CA TRP A 14 -21.43 -3.52 8.05
C TRP A 14 -20.72 -4.27 6.92
N GLU A 15 -21.18 -4.11 5.69
CA GLU A 15 -20.52 -4.61 4.49
C GLU A 15 -19.38 -3.70 4.00
N CYS A 16 -19.07 -2.61 4.70
CA CYS A 16 -18.09 -1.60 4.29
C CYS A 16 -18.37 -1.01 2.90
N ALA A 17 -19.65 -0.92 2.51
CA ALA A 17 -20.08 -0.49 1.19
C ALA A 17 -20.66 0.94 1.15
N THR A 18 -20.69 1.64 2.29
CA THR A 18 -21.23 3.01 2.39
C THR A 18 -20.33 4.07 1.77
N THR A 19 -20.94 5.12 1.22
CA THR A 19 -20.21 6.35 0.86
C THR A 19 -20.07 7.27 2.07
N ILE A 20 -19.21 8.29 1.94
CA ILE A 20 -19.01 9.31 2.99
C ILE A 20 -20.31 10.04 3.31
N GLU A 21 -21.12 10.32 2.29
CA GLU A 21 -22.41 11.00 2.41
C GLU A 21 -23.43 10.14 3.17
N GLU A 22 -23.46 8.83 2.90
CA GLU A 22 -24.32 7.88 3.61
C GLU A 22 -23.90 7.73 5.08
N GLU A 23 -22.60 7.72 5.37
CA GLU A 23 -22.13 7.72 6.75
C GLU A 23 -22.46 9.03 7.48
N ARG A 24 -22.44 10.18 6.79
CA ARG A 24 -22.91 11.45 7.36
C ARG A 24 -24.41 11.38 7.66
N GLU A 25 -25.20 10.74 6.81
CA GLU A 25 -26.63 10.49 7.04
C GLU A 25 -26.84 9.66 8.32
N LEU A 26 -26.09 8.55 8.48
CA LEU A 26 -26.10 7.74 9.70
C LEU A 26 -25.74 8.57 10.94
N ARG A 27 -24.65 9.35 10.89
CA ARG A 27 -24.24 10.21 12.01
C ARG A 27 -25.30 11.26 12.36
N HIS A 28 -25.90 11.90 11.36
CA HIS A 28 -26.97 12.86 11.55
C HIS A 28 -28.21 12.22 12.18
N PHE A 29 -28.56 10.99 11.79
CA PHE A 29 -29.66 10.26 12.41
C PHE A 29 -29.38 9.93 13.89
N PHE A 30 -28.19 9.41 14.20
CA PHE A 30 -27.82 9.00 15.55
C PHE A 30 -27.52 10.16 16.52
N SER A 31 -27.32 11.38 16.01
CA SER A 31 -27.20 12.59 16.81
C SER A 31 -28.54 13.12 17.32
N ALA A 32 -29.67 12.67 16.75
CA ALA A 32 -31.00 13.04 17.22
C ALA A 32 -31.22 12.61 18.68
N GLU A 33 -31.85 13.45 19.50
CA GLU A 33 -32.02 13.22 20.95
C GLU A 33 -32.82 11.95 21.26
N THR A 34 -33.86 11.69 20.48
CA THR A 34 -34.76 10.53 20.61
C THR A 34 -34.50 9.50 19.50
N LEU A 35 -34.25 8.25 19.91
CA LEU A 35 -34.02 7.12 19.00
C LEU A 35 -34.93 5.93 19.34
N PRO A 36 -35.37 5.14 18.33
CA PRO A 36 -36.08 3.89 18.54
C PRO A 36 -35.27 2.93 19.43
N PRO A 37 -35.92 2.13 20.29
CA PRO A 37 -35.24 1.22 21.20
C PRO A 37 -34.24 0.28 20.53
N GLU A 38 -34.58 -0.20 19.33
CA GLU A 38 -33.78 -1.15 18.54
C GLU A 38 -32.47 -0.53 18.02
N LEU A 39 -32.45 0.79 17.79
CA LEU A 39 -31.31 1.49 17.21
C LEU A 39 -30.42 2.14 18.28
N ARG A 40 -30.93 2.37 19.49
CA ARG A 40 -30.16 2.95 20.61
C ARG A 40 -28.80 2.27 20.86
N PRO A 41 -28.65 0.93 20.78
CA PRO A 41 -27.36 0.28 21.02
C PRO A 41 -26.24 0.75 20.06
N TYR A 42 -26.59 1.14 18.84
CA TYR A 42 -25.63 1.56 17.82
C TYR A 42 -25.21 3.02 17.94
N ARG A 43 -25.89 3.82 18.78
CA ARG A 43 -25.66 5.26 18.90
C ARG A 43 -24.21 5.63 19.15
N ALA A 44 -23.53 4.90 20.04
CA ALA A 44 -22.12 5.16 20.38
C ALA A 44 -21.16 5.04 19.19
N TRP A 45 -21.52 4.29 18.15
CA TRP A 45 -20.69 4.05 16.96
C TRP A 45 -20.68 5.27 16.04
N PHE A 46 -21.79 6.01 16.04
CA PHE A 46 -22.01 7.16 15.17
C PHE A 46 -21.98 8.50 15.93
N MET A 47 -21.87 8.46 17.26
CA MET A 47 -21.67 9.62 18.13
C MET A 47 -20.21 10.10 18.20
N SER A 48 -19.33 9.58 17.34
CA SER A 48 -18.05 10.25 17.13
C SER A 48 -18.33 11.70 16.75
N PRO A 49 -17.71 12.69 17.42
CA PRO A 49 -17.68 14.03 16.90
C PRO A 49 -17.22 13.95 15.45
N GLU A 50 -17.92 14.67 14.57
CA GLU A 50 -17.89 14.60 13.12
C GLU A 50 -16.47 14.70 12.56
N ALA A 51 -15.67 13.62 12.65
CA ALA A 51 -14.23 13.67 12.49
C ALA A 51 -13.65 15.01 13.02
N GLU A 52 -13.95 15.38 14.28
CA GLU A 52 -13.64 16.70 14.86
C GLU A 52 -12.27 17.19 14.41
N ILE A 53 -12.28 18.03 13.37
CA ILE A 53 -11.27 19.02 12.97
C ILE A 53 -9.86 18.60 13.39
N LEU A 54 -9.46 17.36 13.09
CA LEU A 54 -8.09 16.97 13.36
C LEU A 54 -7.27 17.92 12.50
N PRO A 55 -6.33 18.68 13.10
CA PRO A 55 -5.51 19.58 12.31
C PRO A 55 -4.93 18.75 11.18
N PRO A 56 -4.98 19.24 9.92
CA PRO A 56 -4.41 18.51 8.81
C PRO A 56 -3.00 18.10 9.20
N LEU A 57 -2.64 16.85 8.89
CA LEU A 57 -1.35 16.33 9.29
C LEU A 57 -0.27 17.30 8.79
N GLY A 58 0.64 17.67 9.70
CA GLY A 58 1.67 18.66 9.39
C GLY A 58 2.53 18.22 8.21
N LYS A 59 3.14 19.17 7.51
CA LYS A 59 4.00 18.88 6.34
C LYS A 59 5.15 17.92 6.68
N GLU A 60 5.59 17.88 7.94
CA GLU A 60 6.61 16.97 8.44
C GLU A 60 6.14 15.50 8.39
N PHE A 61 4.85 15.25 8.58
CA PHE A 61 4.28 13.91 8.45
C PHE A 61 4.38 13.43 7.01
N ASP A 62 3.90 14.25 6.06
CA ASP A 62 3.95 13.95 4.64
C ASP A 62 5.39 13.69 4.18
N LEU A 63 6.32 14.55 4.59
CA LEU A 63 7.75 14.37 4.32
C LEU A 63 8.27 13.03 4.85
N LYS A 64 7.93 12.65 6.09
CA LYS A 64 8.37 11.35 6.67
C LYS A 64 7.77 10.17 5.90
N VAL A 65 6.49 10.23 5.53
CA VAL A 65 5.82 9.18 4.76
C VAL A 65 6.44 9.04 3.37
N LEU A 66 6.59 10.15 2.64
CA LEU A 66 7.22 10.17 1.32
C LEU A 66 8.69 9.73 1.37
N GLN A 67 9.42 10.07 2.42
CA GLN A 67 10.78 9.58 2.63
C GLN A 67 10.82 8.06 2.86
N ARG A 68 9.87 7.49 3.61
CA ARG A 68 9.78 6.03 3.79
C ARG A 68 9.48 5.33 2.46
N ILE A 69 8.47 5.80 1.73
CA ILE A 69 8.08 5.27 0.42
C ILE A 69 9.26 5.33 -0.57
N SER A 70 9.94 6.47 -0.66
CA SER A 70 11.08 6.64 -1.56
C SER A 70 12.29 5.79 -1.18
N ARG A 71 12.59 5.62 0.11
CA ARG A 71 13.65 4.71 0.60
C ARG A 71 13.38 3.27 0.21
N GLU A 72 12.13 2.80 0.35
CA GLU A 72 11.75 1.45 -0.04
C GLU A 72 11.88 1.23 -1.54
N LYS A 73 11.43 2.21 -2.35
CA LYS A 73 11.60 2.19 -3.80
C LYS A 73 13.07 2.15 -4.20
N LYS A 74 13.91 3.02 -3.61
CA LYS A 74 15.36 3.04 -3.86
C LYS A 74 16.03 1.70 -3.48
N ARG A 75 15.67 1.12 -2.33
CA ARG A 75 16.17 -0.21 -1.91
C ARG A 75 15.78 -1.30 -2.90
N ARG A 76 14.53 -1.29 -3.40
CA ARG A 76 14.08 -2.25 -4.43
C ARG A 76 14.87 -2.10 -5.72
N HIS A 77 15.03 -0.88 -6.24
CA HIS A 77 15.82 -0.63 -7.44
C HIS A 77 17.28 -1.06 -7.28
N LEU A 78 17.91 -0.75 -6.14
CA LEU A 78 19.29 -1.18 -5.87
C LEU A 78 19.40 -2.70 -5.82
N ARG A 79 18.49 -3.39 -5.13
CA ARG A 79 18.50 -4.87 -5.11
C ARG A 79 18.36 -5.47 -6.50
N LEU A 80 17.45 -4.94 -7.32
CA LEU A 80 17.30 -5.39 -8.70
C LEU A 80 18.57 -5.12 -9.50
N PHE A 81 19.13 -3.90 -9.42
CA PHE A 81 20.36 -3.54 -10.13
C PHE A 81 21.53 -4.45 -9.73
N TYR A 82 21.76 -4.67 -8.42
CA TYR A 82 22.78 -5.60 -7.95
C TYR A 82 22.53 -7.04 -8.40
N SER A 83 21.28 -7.50 -8.43
CA SER A 83 20.94 -8.82 -8.96
C SER A 83 21.18 -8.94 -10.47
N PHE A 84 21.03 -7.86 -11.24
CA PHE A 84 21.36 -7.86 -12.67
C PHE A 84 22.89 -7.81 -12.88
N THR A 85 23.61 -7.01 -12.10
CA THR A 85 25.08 -6.93 -12.24
C THR A 85 25.78 -8.23 -11.89
N THR A 86 25.26 -9.01 -10.93
CA THR A 86 25.81 -10.33 -10.62
C THR A 86 25.60 -11.33 -11.76
N LEU A 87 24.48 -11.29 -12.47
CA LEU A 87 24.26 -12.15 -13.64
C LEU A 87 25.22 -11.76 -14.78
N VAL A 88 25.35 -10.47 -15.06
CA VAL A 88 26.27 -9.96 -16.08
C VAL A 88 27.72 -10.31 -15.75
N SER A 89 28.15 -10.17 -14.49
CA SER A 89 29.53 -10.50 -14.10
C SER A 89 29.84 -11.99 -14.29
N VAL A 90 28.90 -12.88 -13.98
CA VAL A 90 29.05 -14.33 -14.23
C VAL A 90 29.21 -14.61 -15.73
N ILE A 91 28.40 -13.99 -16.58
CA ILE A 91 28.49 -14.15 -18.04
C ILE A 91 29.86 -13.67 -18.55
N ILE A 92 30.34 -12.51 -18.09
CA ILE A 92 31.64 -11.96 -18.49
C ILE A 92 32.77 -12.92 -18.09
N ILE A 93 32.75 -13.45 -16.86
CA ILE A 93 33.76 -14.39 -16.39
C ILE A 93 33.76 -15.66 -17.25
N LEU A 94 32.58 -16.23 -17.55
CA LEU A 94 32.46 -17.40 -18.42
C LEU A 94 33.02 -17.15 -19.83
N LEU A 95 32.70 -16.00 -20.44
CA LEU A 95 33.25 -15.62 -21.74
C LEU A 95 34.77 -15.47 -21.70
N LEU A 96 35.32 -14.87 -20.63
CA LEU A 96 36.76 -14.68 -20.46
C LEU A 96 37.48 -16.04 -20.34
N VAL A 97 36.92 -16.98 -19.57
CA VAL A 97 37.44 -18.35 -19.46
C VAL A 97 37.38 -19.06 -20.82
N LEU A 98 36.26 -18.96 -21.54
CA LEU A 98 36.13 -19.56 -22.87
C LEU A 98 37.17 -18.99 -23.86
N LEU A 99 37.36 -17.67 -23.87
CA LEU A 99 38.39 -17.03 -24.69
C LEU A 99 39.79 -17.53 -24.35
N LEU A 100 40.16 -17.53 -23.06
CA LEU A 100 41.47 -18.01 -22.61
C LEU A 100 41.71 -19.48 -22.96
N THR A 101 40.72 -20.35 -22.75
CA THR A 101 40.83 -21.77 -23.12
C THR A 101 40.94 -21.98 -24.62
N SER A 102 40.20 -21.23 -25.43
CA SER A 102 40.30 -21.32 -26.90
C SER A 102 41.68 -20.87 -27.41
N SER A 103 42.24 -19.77 -26.88
CA SER A 103 43.59 -19.32 -27.22
C SER A 103 44.66 -20.35 -26.84
N PHE A 104 44.55 -20.95 -25.65
CA PHE A 104 45.48 -21.99 -25.19
C PHE A 104 45.42 -23.26 -26.07
N MET A 105 44.22 -23.66 -26.51
CA MET A 105 44.05 -24.83 -27.39
C MET A 105 44.58 -24.56 -28.81
N ILE A 106 44.43 -23.33 -29.33
CA ILE A 106 45.01 -22.94 -30.63
C ILE A 106 46.55 -22.97 -30.58
N GLU A 107 47.15 -22.48 -29.51
CA GLU A 107 48.61 -22.46 -29.37
C GLU A 107 49.23 -23.86 -29.25
N ASN A 108 48.57 -24.78 -28.53
CA ASN A 108 49.05 -26.16 -28.41
C ASN A 108 48.81 -27.02 -29.67
N ASN A 109 47.80 -26.72 -30.48
CA ASN A 109 47.54 -27.43 -31.75
C ASN A 109 48.42 -26.94 -32.92
N CYS A 110 49.11 -25.81 -32.79
CA CYS A 110 50.06 -25.32 -33.80
C CYS A 110 51.48 -25.89 -33.65
N CYS A 111 51.76 -26.68 -32.62
CA CYS A 111 53.08 -27.26 -32.34
C CYS A 111 53.22 -28.77 -32.64
N VAL A 112 52.35 -29.33 -33.49
CA VAL A 112 52.49 -30.70 -34.02
C VAL A 112 52.85 -30.67 -35.50
#